data_AF-A0A6I4YN06-F1
#
_entry.id   AF-A0A6I4YN06-F1
#
_cell.length_a   1.000
_cell.length_b   1.000
_cell.length_c   1.000
_cell.angle_alpha   90.00
_cell.angle_beta   90.00
_cell.angle_gamma   90.00
#
_symmetry.space_group_name_H-M   'P 1'
#
loop_
_entity.id
_entity.type
_entity.pdbx_description
1 polymer ?
#
loop_
_entity_poly.entity_id
_entity_poly.type
_entity_poly.pdbx_seq_one_letter_code
_entity_poly.pdbx_strand_id
1 'polypeptide(L)'
;MIVDKLLLFSNKQDLTQAQAGSPTPSTNVVDFSQARDFGPTEGFKVFVEFASLPVGPSGTTLSIAVQVSTDNQTWTTLEDFPSIDVTTLTQAHPFAVRAKPAFSNTAYRYMRLTYSPSQALSSGIVMAGINLDVPAQRAYPKNYVA
;
A
#
# COMPACT_ATOMS: atom_id res chain seq x y z
N MET A 1 -8.09 -9.86 9.74
CA MET A 1 -8.44 -8.88 8.68
C MET A 1 -9.24 -9.63 7.63
N ILE A 2 -10.49 -9.25 7.36
CA ILE A 2 -11.27 -9.82 6.25
C ILE A 2 -11.03 -8.99 5.00
N VAL A 3 -10.81 -9.61 3.84
CA VAL A 3 -10.46 -8.89 2.61
C VAL A 3 -11.56 -9.06 1.57
N ASP A 4 -12.01 -7.95 0.99
CA ASP A 4 -12.89 -7.96 -0.18
C ASP A 4 -12.03 -8.00 -1.45
N LYS A 5 -12.29 -8.98 -2.31
CA LYS A 5 -11.59 -9.15 -3.58
C LYS A 5 -11.74 -7.96 -4.51
N LEU A 6 -12.88 -7.26 -4.51
CA LEU A 6 -13.13 -6.10 -5.38
C LEU A 6 -12.38 -4.85 -4.92
N LEU A 7 -11.93 -4.82 -3.67
CA LEU A 7 -11.19 -3.71 -3.08
C LEU A 7 -9.67 -3.93 -3.06
N LEU A 8 -9.17 -4.92 -3.80
CA LEU A 8 -7.74 -5.18 -3.98
C LEU A 8 -7.18 -4.39 -5.17
N PHE A 9 -6.11 -3.63 -4.92
CA PHE A 9 -5.28 -3.02 -5.96
C PHE A 9 -4.30 -4.04 -6.55
N SER A 10 -3.82 -4.96 -5.72
CA SER A 10 -2.83 -5.96 -6.13
C SER A 10 -3.11 -7.26 -5.41
N ASN A 11 -3.13 -8.36 -6.15
CA ASN A 11 -3.30 -9.70 -5.60
C ASN A 11 -2.20 -10.59 -6.17
N LYS A 12 -1.14 -10.79 -5.37
CA LYS A 12 0.09 -11.49 -5.79
C LYS A 12 0.81 -10.81 -6.95
N GLN A 13 0.90 -9.48 -6.93
CA GLN A 13 1.70 -8.76 -7.90
C GLN A 13 3.19 -8.98 -7.60
N ASP A 14 3.94 -9.38 -8.62
CA ASP A 14 5.38 -9.56 -8.53
C ASP A 14 6.09 -8.22 -8.77
N LEU A 15 6.80 -7.73 -7.75
CA LEU A 15 7.54 -6.47 -7.81
C LEU A 15 8.97 -6.63 -8.31
N THR A 16 9.42 -7.84 -8.67
CA THR A 16 10.70 -8.01 -9.39
C THR A 16 10.65 -7.38 -10.79
N GLN A 17 9.45 -7.23 -11.34
CA GLN A 17 9.18 -6.54 -12.61
C GLN A 17 9.03 -5.03 -12.45
N ALA A 18 9.02 -4.50 -11.22
CA ALA A 18 8.92 -3.08 -10.98
C ALA A 18 10.23 -2.39 -11.36
N GLN A 19 10.13 -1.32 -12.16
CA GLN A 19 11.30 -0.57 -12.58
C GLN A 19 11.88 0.23 -11.40
N ALA A 20 13.18 0.08 -11.17
CA ALA A 20 13.89 0.86 -10.16
C ALA A 20 13.77 2.38 -10.43
N GLY A 21 13.46 3.14 -9.38
CA GLY A 21 13.32 4.59 -9.42
C GLY A 21 12.10 5.12 -10.18
N SER A 22 11.19 4.24 -10.62
CA SER A 22 10.01 4.62 -11.40
C SER A 22 8.73 4.01 -10.82
N PRO A 23 7.62 4.77 -10.73
CA PRO A 23 6.37 4.25 -10.20
C PRO A 23 5.79 3.16 -11.11
N THR A 24 5.78 1.94 -10.59
CA THR A 24 5.10 0.81 -11.21
C THR A 24 3.66 0.74 -10.68
N PRO A 25 2.63 0.88 -11.54
CA PRO A 25 1.26 0.83 -11.07
C PRO A 25 0.87 -0.55 -10.56
N SER A 26 -0.08 -0.56 -9.63
CA SER A 26 -0.77 -1.75 -9.19
C SER A 26 -1.52 -2.43 -10.34
N THR A 27 -1.64 -3.75 -10.25
CA THR A 27 -2.25 -4.62 -11.28
C THR A 27 -3.75 -4.42 -11.48
N ASN A 28 -4.43 -3.81 -10.51
CA ASN A 28 -5.84 -3.46 -10.59
C ASN A 28 -6.09 -2.02 -10.13
N VAL A 29 -7.15 -1.43 -10.69
CA VAL A 29 -7.71 -0.16 -10.27
C VAL A 29 -9.04 -0.44 -9.57
N VAL A 30 -9.26 0.17 -8.42
CA VAL A 30 -10.57 0.14 -7.76
C VAL A 30 -11.43 1.25 -8.36
N ASP A 31 -12.55 0.87 -8.99
CA ASP A 31 -13.62 1.79 -9.43
C ASP A 31 -14.77 1.74 -8.41
N PHE A 32 -15.07 2.88 -7.80
CA PHE A 32 -16.18 3.01 -6.85
C PHE A 32 -17.55 3.22 -7.51
N SER A 33 -17.63 3.00 -8.83
CA SER A 33 -18.76 3.17 -9.77
C SER A 33 -19.26 4.61 -9.94
N GLN A 34 -19.07 5.43 -8.92
CA GLN A 34 -19.34 6.86 -8.88
C GLN A 34 -18.24 7.55 -8.07
N ALA A 35 -18.14 8.88 -8.19
CA ALA A 35 -17.29 9.64 -7.29
C ALA A 35 -17.82 9.50 -5.86
N ARG A 36 -16.96 9.05 -4.93
CA ARG A 36 -17.26 8.87 -3.50
C ARG A 36 -16.41 9.83 -2.69
N ASP A 37 -17.05 10.57 -1.80
CA ASP A 37 -16.36 11.29 -0.72
C ASP A 37 -16.04 10.28 0.40
N PHE A 38 -14.78 10.24 0.82
CA PHE A 38 -14.33 9.36 1.90
C PHE A 38 -14.13 10.07 3.23
N GLY A 39 -14.28 11.40 3.27
CA GLY A 39 -14.26 12.19 4.49
C GLY A 39 -12.95 12.16 5.30
N PRO A 40 -12.74 13.17 6.15
CA PRO A 40 -11.52 13.27 6.95
C PRO A 40 -11.55 12.36 8.19
N THR A 41 -12.72 12.05 8.74
CA THR A 41 -12.89 11.45 10.09
C THR A 41 -13.18 9.95 10.09
N GLU A 42 -14.11 9.47 9.28
CA GLU A 42 -14.41 8.04 9.14
C GLU A 42 -13.82 7.56 7.81
N GLY A 43 -12.96 6.55 7.82
CA GLY A 43 -12.36 6.11 6.57
C GLY A 43 -11.75 4.72 6.69
N PHE A 44 -11.61 4.09 5.53
CA PHE A 44 -10.86 2.87 5.40
C PHE A 44 -9.36 3.14 5.48
N LYS A 45 -8.59 2.07 5.67
CA LYS A 45 -7.15 2.03 5.54
C LYS A 45 -6.77 1.41 4.21
N VAL A 46 -5.69 1.90 3.63
CA VAL A 46 -4.94 1.18 2.61
C VAL A 46 -3.95 0.27 3.34
N PHE A 47 -3.87 -0.97 2.89
CA PHE A 47 -2.84 -1.90 3.32
C PHE A 47 -1.97 -2.34 2.16
N VAL A 48 -0.69 -2.56 2.45
CA VAL A 48 0.27 -3.21 1.55
C VAL A 48 1.02 -4.24 2.36
N GLU A 49 0.83 -5.51 2.01
CA GLU A 49 1.41 -6.67 2.68
C GLU A 49 2.22 -7.51 1.67
N PHE A 50 3.35 -8.04 2.14
CA PHE A 50 4.18 -8.92 1.34
C PHE A 50 3.97 -10.39 1.73
N ALA A 51 3.44 -11.17 0.79
CA ALA A 51 3.36 -12.63 0.92
C ALA A 51 4.74 -13.30 0.70
N SER A 52 5.54 -12.70 -0.17
CA SER A 52 6.99 -12.97 -0.28
C SER A 52 7.72 -11.65 -0.06
N LEU A 53 8.65 -11.61 0.89
CA LEU A 53 9.34 -10.38 1.26
C LEU A 53 10.10 -9.77 0.08
N PRO A 54 10.13 -8.44 -0.03
CA PRO A 54 10.92 -7.77 -1.03
C PRO A 54 12.40 -7.89 -0.66
N VAL A 55 13.22 -8.28 -1.64
CA VAL A 55 14.68 -8.38 -1.47
C VAL A 55 15.32 -7.57 -2.58
N GLY A 56 16.29 -6.74 -2.23
CA GLY A 56 17.10 -5.96 -3.16
C GLY A 56 18.52 -5.78 -2.60
N PRO A 57 19.40 -5.05 -3.31
CA PRO A 57 20.70 -4.67 -2.80
C PRO A 57 20.61 -3.94 -1.44
N SER A 58 21.72 -3.88 -0.70
CA SER A 58 21.78 -3.16 0.57
C SER A 58 21.33 -1.70 0.40
N GLY A 59 20.52 -1.20 1.33
CA GLY A 59 19.94 0.14 1.29
C GLY A 59 18.78 0.32 0.30
N THR A 60 18.22 -0.77 -0.25
CA THR A 60 17.01 -0.67 -1.07
C THR A 60 15.83 -0.17 -0.25
N THR A 61 15.15 0.82 -0.79
CA THR A 61 13.92 1.39 -0.23
C THR A 61 12.76 1.16 -1.18
N LEU A 62 11.55 1.14 -0.64
CA LEU A 62 10.31 1.06 -1.39
C LEU A 62 9.43 2.25 -1.04
N SER A 63 9.14 3.09 -2.03
CA SER A 63 8.14 4.15 -1.92
C SER A 63 6.80 3.64 -2.45
N ILE A 64 5.71 4.00 -1.79
CA ILE A 64 4.35 3.59 -2.14
C ILE A 64 3.49 4.84 -2.12
N ALA A 65 2.70 5.04 -3.16
CA ALA A 65 1.79 6.17 -3.23
C ALA A 65 0.38 5.71 -3.59
N VAL A 66 -0.62 6.41 -3.05
CA VAL A 66 -2.02 6.32 -3.47
C VAL A 66 -2.23 7.31 -4.59
N GLN A 67 -2.74 6.84 -5.72
CA GLN A 67 -3.15 7.70 -6.83
C GLN A 67 -4.66 7.59 -7.05
N VAL A 68 -5.25 8.70 -7.44
CA VAL A 68 -6.67 8.81 -7.74
C VAL A 68 -6.87 9.35 -9.15
N SER A 69 -8.03 9.06 -9.72
CA SER A 69 -8.41 9.53 -11.04
C SER A 69 -9.92 9.73 -11.14
N THR A 70 -10.34 10.68 -11.98
CA THR A 70 -11.75 10.91 -12.34
C THR A 70 -12.16 10.12 -13.58
N ASP A 71 -11.20 9.72 -14.43
CA ASP A 71 -11.42 9.16 -15.76
C ASP A 71 -10.68 7.83 -16.02
N ASN A 72 -9.88 7.34 -15.06
CA ASN A 72 -8.99 6.18 -15.16
C ASN A 72 -7.82 6.33 -16.15
N GLN A 73 -7.60 7.53 -16.69
CA GLN A 73 -6.57 7.84 -17.67
C GLN A 73 -5.52 8.77 -17.08
N THR A 74 -5.97 9.85 -16.44
CA THR A 74 -5.12 10.86 -15.81
C THR A 74 -5.07 10.63 -14.32
N TRP A 75 -3.86 10.50 -13.77
CA TRP A 75 -3.65 10.11 -12.39
C TRP A 75 -2.97 11.23 -11.60
N THR A 76 -3.51 11.53 -10.43
CA THR A 76 -2.88 12.42 -9.46
C THR A 76 -2.52 11.65 -8.20
N THR A 77 -1.37 11.98 -7.62
CA THR A 77 -0.98 11.41 -6.32
C THR A 77 -1.83 12.08 -5.23
N LEU A 78 -2.59 11.26 -4.51
CA LEU A 78 -3.33 11.68 -3.32
C LEU A 78 -2.40 11.77 -2.11
N GLU A 79 -1.57 10.74 -1.93
CA GLU A 79 -0.60 10.68 -0.84
C GLU A 79 0.60 9.83 -1.25
N ASP A 80 1.78 10.26 -0.84
CA ASP A 80 3.02 9.49 -0.88
C ASP A 80 3.37 9.07 0.55
N PHE A 81 3.51 7.76 0.78
CA PHE A 81 3.86 7.25 2.09
C PHE A 81 5.38 7.35 2.30
N PRO A 82 5.86 7.50 3.55
CA PRO A 82 7.28 7.44 3.83
C PRO A 82 7.92 6.19 3.24
N SER A 83 9.05 6.37 2.56
CA SER A 83 9.78 5.25 1.96
C SER A 83 10.30 4.31 3.05
N ILE A 84 10.19 3.01 2.81
CA ILE A 84 10.52 1.97 3.78
C ILE A 84 11.76 1.24 3.30
N ASP A 85 12.72 1.02 4.19
CA ASP A 85 13.83 0.10 3.93
C ASP A 85 13.26 -1.32 3.90
N VAL A 86 13.47 -2.02 2.78
CA VAL A 86 12.91 -3.35 2.54
C VAL A 86 13.38 -4.39 3.57
N THR A 87 14.53 -4.16 4.21
CA THR A 87 15.07 -5.04 5.27
C THR A 87 14.31 -4.98 6.58
N THR A 88 13.50 -3.92 6.80
CA THR A 88 12.62 -3.82 7.97
C THR A 88 11.38 -4.70 7.86
N LEU A 89 11.04 -5.14 6.64
CA LEU A 89 9.94 -6.05 6.39
C LEU A 89 10.40 -7.48 6.69
N THR A 90 9.67 -8.14 7.59
CA THR A 90 9.96 -9.50 8.03
C THR A 90 8.70 -10.34 7.97
N GLN A 91 8.81 -11.67 8.08
CA GLN A 91 7.62 -12.52 8.12
C GLN A 91 6.70 -12.21 9.32
N ALA A 92 7.26 -11.68 10.41
CA ALA A 92 6.48 -11.21 11.56
C ALA A 92 5.87 -9.82 11.35
N HIS A 93 6.45 -9.02 10.45
CA HIS A 93 6.02 -7.66 10.13
C HIS A 93 6.01 -7.45 8.60
N PRO A 94 5.09 -8.10 7.87
CA PRO A 94 5.09 -8.10 6.41
C PRO A 94 4.42 -6.87 5.78
N PHE A 95 3.85 -5.99 6.60
CA PHE A 95 3.10 -4.82 6.14
C PHE A 95 4.01 -3.61 5.94
N ALA A 96 4.10 -3.13 4.71
CA ALA A 96 4.72 -1.85 4.39
C ALA A 96 3.78 -0.67 4.71
N VAL A 97 2.48 -0.81 4.40
CA VAL A 97 1.50 0.25 4.64
C VAL A 97 0.32 -0.31 5.42
N ARG A 98 -0.14 0.45 6.43
CA ARG A 98 -1.36 0.22 7.22
C ARG A 98 -1.98 1.55 7.63
N ALA A 99 -2.15 2.45 6.67
CA ALA A 99 -2.47 3.84 6.92
C ALA A 99 -3.83 4.21 6.34
N LYS A 100 -4.52 5.14 7.00
CA LYS A 100 -5.63 5.87 6.38
C LYS A 100 -5.00 6.93 5.48
N PRO A 101 -5.28 6.92 4.16
CA PRO A 101 -4.85 8.01 3.31
C PRO A 101 -5.43 9.35 3.76
N ALA A 102 -4.75 10.45 3.46
CA ALA A 102 -5.13 11.82 3.80
C ALA A 102 -6.32 12.32 2.95
N PHE A 103 -7.47 11.66 3.11
CA PHE A 103 -8.71 12.04 2.43
C PHE A 103 -9.18 13.43 2.88
N SER A 104 -9.58 14.23 1.90
CA SER A 104 -10.35 15.46 2.09
C SER A 104 -11.84 15.19 1.78
N ASN A 105 -12.65 16.24 1.70
CA ASN A 105 -14.04 16.18 1.22
C ASN A 105 -14.14 16.10 -0.32
N THR A 106 -13.04 15.81 -1.01
CA THR A 106 -13.03 15.62 -2.46
C THR A 106 -13.54 14.22 -2.78
N ALA A 107 -14.44 14.12 -3.76
CA ALA A 107 -14.95 12.83 -4.21
C ALA A 107 -14.00 12.19 -5.24
N TYR A 108 -13.71 10.90 -5.06
CA TYR A 108 -12.82 10.12 -5.92
C TYR A 108 -13.57 8.94 -6.53
N ARG A 109 -13.31 8.64 -7.81
CA ARG A 109 -13.95 7.50 -8.50
C ARG A 109 -13.01 6.31 -8.67
N TYR A 110 -11.81 6.56 -9.17
CA TYR A 110 -10.81 5.52 -9.40
C TYR A 110 -9.66 5.70 -8.43
N MET A 111 -9.14 4.59 -7.92
CA MET A 111 -7.97 4.58 -7.04
C MET A 111 -7.04 3.43 -7.40
N ARG A 112 -5.74 3.70 -7.33
CA ARG A 112 -4.69 2.69 -7.50
C ARG A 112 -3.53 2.98 -6.56
N LEU A 113 -2.65 1.99 -6.40
CA LEU A 113 -1.32 2.20 -5.82
C LEU A 113 -0.25 2.24 -6.89
N THR A 114 0.88 2.84 -6.55
CA THR A 114 2.14 2.70 -7.28
C THR A 114 3.25 2.25 -6.34
N TYR A 115 4.15 1.42 -6.85
CA TYR A 115 5.31 0.88 -6.15
C TYR A 115 6.58 1.35 -6.84
N SER A 116 7.47 2.03 -6.11
CA SER A 116 8.72 2.58 -6.64
C SER A 116 9.88 2.06 -5.79
N PRO A 117 10.46 0.89 -6.11
CA PRO A 117 11.67 0.46 -5.43
C PRO A 117 12.84 1.33 -5.89
N SER A 118 13.74 1.75 -5.00
CA SER A 118 14.89 2.58 -5.37
C SER A 118 15.97 1.81 -6.14
N GLN A 119 15.95 0.49 -6.05
CA GLN A 119 16.83 -0.44 -6.76
C GLN A 119 16.02 -1.65 -7.23
N ALA A 120 16.53 -2.42 -8.20
CA ALA A 120 15.83 -3.60 -8.69
C ALA A 120 15.66 -4.66 -7.59
N LEU A 121 14.49 -5.27 -7.50
CA LEU A 121 14.18 -6.32 -6.54
C LEU A 121 14.43 -7.71 -7.13
N SER A 122 14.98 -8.63 -6.34
CA SER A 122 15.15 -10.05 -6.68
C SER A 122 14.04 -10.95 -6.13
N SER A 123 13.22 -10.45 -5.21
CA SER A 123 11.99 -11.06 -4.71
C SER A 123 11.02 -9.95 -4.29
N GLY A 124 9.73 -10.26 -4.23
CA GLY A 124 8.71 -9.41 -3.65
C GLY A 124 7.34 -9.67 -4.25
N ILE A 125 6.47 -10.35 -3.51
CA ILE A 125 5.08 -10.59 -3.94
C ILE A 125 4.15 -9.80 -3.03
N VAL A 126 3.46 -8.82 -3.60
CA VAL A 126 2.62 -7.88 -2.87
C VAL A 126 1.12 -8.20 -3.00
N MET A 127 0.41 -8.09 -1.89
CA MET A 127 -1.05 -7.98 -1.82
C MET A 127 -1.39 -6.63 -1.20
N ALA A 128 -2.27 -5.88 -1.86
CA ALA A 128 -2.63 -4.55 -1.40
C ALA A 128 -4.10 -4.26 -1.70
N GLY A 129 -4.73 -3.50 -0.83
CA GLY A 129 -6.13 -3.16 -0.96
C GLY A 129 -6.63 -2.19 0.09
N ILE A 130 -7.93 -2.02 0.08
CA ILE A 130 -8.68 -1.22 1.03
C ILE A 130 -9.32 -2.12 2.09
N ASN A 131 -9.29 -1.68 3.34
CA ASN A 131 -9.99 -2.35 4.43
C ASN A 131 -10.49 -1.37 5.49
N LEU A 132 -11.55 -1.72 6.20
CA LEU A 132 -12.00 -0.94 7.36
C LEU A 132 -10.94 -0.92 8.47
N ASP A 133 -10.26 -2.04 8.70
CA ASP A 133 -9.18 -2.12 9.67
C ASP A 133 -8.10 -3.13 9.25
N VAL A 134 -6.89 -2.96 9.79
CA VAL A 134 -5.69 -3.72 9.43
C VAL A 134 -4.97 -4.16 10.71
N PRO A 135 -4.41 -5.38 10.79
CA PRO A 135 -3.80 -5.87 12.01
C PRO A 135 -2.66 -4.95 12.46
N ALA A 136 -2.78 -4.41 13.67
CA ALA A 136 -1.85 -3.43 14.22
C ALA A 136 -1.47 -3.77 15.68
N GLN A 137 -1.44 -5.05 16.03
CA GLN A 137 -1.04 -5.47 17.37
C GLN A 137 0.43 -5.10 17.63
N ARG A 138 0.64 -4.13 18.52
CA ARG A 138 1.95 -3.78 19.07
C ARG A 138 2.04 -4.31 20.49
N ALA A 139 3.05 -5.13 20.78
CA ALA A 139 3.36 -5.51 22.14
C ALA A 139 4.07 -4.35 22.84
N TYR A 140 3.48 -3.85 23.92
CA TYR A 140 4.11 -2.83 24.76
C TYR A 140 4.87 -3.51 25.90
N PRO A 141 6.09 -3.04 26.24
CA PRO A 141 6.84 -3.59 27.37
C PRO A 141 6.04 -3.49 28.67
N LYS A 142 5.99 -4.58 29.44
CA LYS A 142 5.48 -4.54 30.81
C LYS A 142 6.51 -3.88 31.73
N ASN A 143 6.07 -3.04 32.67
CA ASN A 143 6.96 -2.37 33.63
C ASN A 143 7.22 -3.22 34.91
N TYR A 144 6.99 -4.53 34.86
CA TYR A 144 7.30 -5.43 35.96
C TYR A 144 7.75 -6.79 35.45
N VAL A 145 8.66 -7.42 36.19
CA VAL A 145 9.08 -8.82 35.99
C VAL A 145 8.13 -9.67 36.84
N ALA A 146 7.62 -10.76 36.25
CA ALA A 146 6.76 -11.69 36.98
C ALA A 146 7.62 -12.62 37.84
#